data_AF-A0A523EMD0-F1
#
_entry.id   AF-A0A523EMD0-F1
#
_cell.length_a   1.000
_cell.length_b   1.000
_cell.length_c   1.000
_cell.angle_alpha   90.00
_cell.angle_beta   90.00
_cell.angle_gamma   90.00
#
_symmetry.space_group_name_H-M   'P 1'
#
loop_
_entity.id
_entity.type
_entity.pdbx_description
1 polymer ?
#
loop_
_entity_poly.entity_id
_entity_poly.type
_entity_poly.pdbx_seq_one_letter_code
_entity_poly.pdbx_strand_id
1 'polypeptide(L)'
;MSLAPHGTSFGVYAAYRRALSPRLITEAGLRWDRQTYTDDDHLSPRFNAVWRPGERSELRLAIGRFKQSQRIHELNVQDGETDFFPAETSEQIEASYERILVSGVRLRIDAYHRSLSQLRPRYE
;
A
#
# COMPACT_ATOMS: atom_id res chain seq x y z
N MET A 1 -7.81 -19.42 31.80
CA MET A 1 -8.21 -18.02 31.59
C MET A 1 -8.65 -17.91 30.13
N SER A 2 -9.95 -17.72 29.84
CA SER A 2 -10.41 -17.60 28.44
C SER A 2 -10.30 -16.16 27.99
N LEU A 3 -9.40 -15.87 27.06
CA LEU A 3 -9.37 -14.58 26.38
C LEU A 3 -10.53 -14.55 25.38
N ALA A 4 -11.43 -13.59 25.54
CA ALA A 4 -12.52 -13.31 24.60
C ALA A 4 -12.25 -11.95 23.93
N PRO A 5 -11.25 -11.89 23.02
CA PRO A 5 -10.91 -10.64 22.37
C PRO A 5 -12.09 -10.19 21.51
N HIS A 6 -12.51 -8.94 21.71
CA HIS A 6 -13.62 -8.30 21.00
C HIS A 6 -13.17 -6.95 20.46
N GLY A 7 -13.67 -6.56 19.29
CA GLY A 7 -13.39 -5.26 18.71
C GLY A 7 -13.89 -5.15 17.28
N THR A 8 -13.82 -3.95 16.73
CA THR A 8 -14.29 -3.58 15.40
C THR A 8 -13.13 -2.96 14.61
N SER A 9 -13.10 -3.22 13.31
CA SER A 9 -12.23 -2.52 12.36
C SER A 9 -13.08 -1.74 11.38
N PHE A 10 -12.74 -0.47 11.13
CA PHE A 10 -13.35 0.30 10.05
C PHE A 10 -12.25 0.91 9.18
N GLY A 11 -12.59 1.19 7.92
CA GLY A 11 -11.72 1.97 7.04
C GLY A 11 -12.50 2.87 6.09
N VAL A 12 -11.96 4.06 5.85
CA VAL A 12 -12.51 5.09 4.95
C VAL A 12 -11.47 5.40 3.88
N TYR A 13 -11.92 5.55 2.64
CA TYR A 13 -11.04 5.83 1.51
C TYR A 13 -11.59 6.95 0.64
N ALA A 14 -10.70 7.83 0.18
CA ALA A 14 -11.00 8.87 -0.80
C ALA A 14 -9.90 8.93 -1.86
N ALA A 15 -10.30 9.26 -3.10
CA ALA A 15 -9.41 9.43 -4.23
C ALA A 15 -9.84 10.63 -5.08
N TYR A 16 -8.84 11.33 -5.62
CA TYR A 16 -9.04 12.35 -6.63
C TYR A 16 -8.15 12.05 -7.84
N ARG A 17 -8.78 11.81 -8.98
CA ARG A 17 -8.10 11.57 -10.26
C ARG A 17 -8.36 12.72 -11.22
N ARG A 18 -7.30 13.21 -11.86
CA ARG A 18 -7.40 14.32 -12.81
C ARG A 18 -6.44 14.14 -13.98
N ALA A 19 -6.91 14.41 -15.20
CA ALA A 19 -6.05 14.67 -16.34
C ALA A 19 -5.49 16.10 -16.23
N LEU A 20 -4.18 16.23 -16.02
CA LEU A 20 -3.50 17.54 -15.99
C LEU A 20 -3.20 18.04 -17.41
N SER A 21 -3.11 17.12 -18.36
CA SER A 21 -3.03 17.40 -19.80
C SER A 21 -3.55 16.18 -20.58
N PRO A 22 -3.68 16.24 -21.92
CA PRO A 22 -4.02 15.07 -22.73
C PRO A 22 -3.03 13.90 -22.59
N ARG A 23 -1.82 14.17 -22.10
CA ARG A 23 -0.73 13.19 -21.97
C ARG A 23 -0.41 12.82 -20.53
N LEU A 24 -0.98 13.48 -19.53
CA LEU A 24 -0.65 13.26 -18.12
C LEU A 24 -1.92 13.15 -17.27
N ILE A 25 -2.08 12.01 -16.63
CA ILE A 25 -3.15 11.74 -15.67
C ILE A 25 -2.52 11.45 -14.32
N THR A 26 -3.01 12.08 -13.27
CA THR A 26 -2.57 11.84 -11.90
C THR A 26 -3.75 11.43 -11.03
N GLU A 27 -3.45 10.71 -9.96
CA GLU A 27 -4.40 10.37 -8.91
C GLU A 27 -3.71 10.48 -7.56
N ALA A 28 -4.36 11.18 -6.63
CA ALA A 28 -3.98 11.17 -5.23
C ALA A 28 -5.09 10.47 -4.44
N GLY A 29 -4.74 9.59 -3.52
CA GLY A 29 -5.69 8.91 -2.66
C GLY A 29 -5.18 8.83 -1.23
N LEU A 30 -6.13 8.66 -0.32
CA LEU A 30 -5.85 8.52 1.09
C LEU A 30 -6.82 7.50 1.67
N ARG A 31 -6.28 6.53 2.40
CA ARG A 31 -7.08 5.61 3.20
C ARG A 31 -6.77 5.83 4.67
N TRP A 32 -7.82 5.86 5.49
CA TRP A 32 -7.71 5.80 6.93
C TRP A 32 -8.33 4.50 7.43
N ASP A 33 -7.66 3.81 8.34
CA ASP A 33 -8.12 2.58 8.98
C ASP A 33 -8.01 2.75 10.50
N ARG A 34 -8.94 2.18 11.27
CA ARG A 34 -8.83 2.08 12.73
C ARG A 34 -9.33 0.75 13.23
N GLN A 35 -8.69 0.29 14.29
CA GLN A 35 -8.99 -0.96 14.97
C GLN A 35 -9.18 -0.70 16.46
N THR A 36 -10.34 -1.07 16.98
CA THR A 36 -10.66 -0.77 18.38
C THR A 36 -10.01 -1.73 19.37
N TYR A 37 -9.57 -2.91 18.92
CA TYR A 37 -8.94 -3.92 19.79
C TYR A 37 -7.43 -3.70 19.98
N THR A 38 -6.80 -2.89 19.13
CA THR A 38 -5.41 -2.40 19.30
C THR A 38 -5.34 -0.91 19.64
N ASP A 39 -6.49 -0.22 19.64
CA ASP A 39 -6.62 1.24 19.67
C ASP A 39 -5.78 1.98 18.59
N ASP A 40 -5.40 1.28 17.52
CA ASP A 40 -4.56 1.84 16.46
C ASP A 40 -5.38 2.52 15.37
N ASP A 41 -4.83 3.59 14.81
CA ASP A 41 -5.31 4.21 13.59
C ASP A 41 -4.17 4.49 12.59
N HIS A 42 -4.47 4.36 11.29
CA HIS A 42 -3.46 4.41 10.23
C HIS A 42 -3.92 5.21 9.03
N LEU A 43 -3.02 6.05 8.53
CA LEU A 43 -3.18 6.77 7.27
C LEU A 43 -2.24 6.18 6.20
N SER A 44 -2.83 5.83 5.07
CA SER A 44 -2.17 5.23 3.91
C SER A 44 -2.34 6.13 2.69
N PRO A 45 -1.47 7.14 2.49
CA PRO A 45 -1.48 7.97 1.29
C PRO A 45 -1.00 7.17 0.07
N ARG A 46 -1.58 7.47 -1.09
CA ARG A 46 -1.15 6.96 -2.39
C ARG A 46 -1.13 8.05 -3.43
N PHE A 47 -0.16 7.99 -4.34
CA PHE A 47 -0.08 8.83 -5.51
C PHE A 47 0.24 7.99 -6.74
N ASN A 48 -0.50 8.19 -7.81
CA ASN A 48 -0.30 7.53 -9.09
C ASN A 48 -0.19 8.58 -10.20
N ALA A 49 0.68 8.34 -11.17
CA ALA A 49 0.78 9.13 -12.39
C ALA A 49 0.94 8.22 -13.61
N VAL A 50 0.27 8.59 -14.70
CA VAL A 50 0.42 7.99 -16.02
C VAL A 50 0.78 9.09 -17.00
N TRP A 51 1.94 8.97 -17.62
CA TRP A 51 2.43 9.91 -18.62
C TRP A 51 2.63 9.21 -19.96
N ARG A 52 2.08 9.79 -21.04
CA ARG A 52 2.20 9.32 -22.41
C ARG A 52 3.04 10.29 -23.23
N PRO A 53 4.37 10.16 -23.24
CA PRO A 53 5.25 11.07 -23.98
C PRO A 53 5.00 11.05 -25.50
N GLY A 54 4.44 9.95 -26.02
CA GLY A 54 4.00 9.82 -27.40
C GLY A 54 2.96 8.70 -27.52
N GLU A 55 2.47 8.47 -28.74
CA GLU A 55 1.36 7.52 -28.98
C GLU A 55 1.72 6.06 -28.71
N ARG A 56 3.01 5.74 -28.64
CA ARG A 56 3.53 4.38 -28.46
C ARG A 56 4.27 4.19 -27.14
N SER A 57 4.22 5.15 -26.23
CA SER A 57 4.96 5.09 -24.97
C SER A 57 4.08 5.49 -23.80
N GLU A 58 4.19 4.74 -22.71
CA GLU A 58 3.52 5.03 -21.45
C GLU A 58 4.49 4.83 -20.29
N LEU A 59 4.58 5.81 -19.41
CA LEU A 59 5.29 5.74 -18.14
C LEU A 59 4.25 5.78 -17.02
N ARG A 60 4.34 4.84 -16.08
CA ARG A 60 3.50 4.79 -14.89
C ARG A 60 4.40 4.93 -13.67
N LEU A 61 3.96 5.72 -12.70
CA LEU A 61 4.61 5.89 -11.40
C LEU A 61 3.54 5.68 -10.32
N ALA A 62 3.82 4.84 -9.34
CA ALA A 62 3.00 4.62 -8.17
C ALA A 62 3.85 4.78 -6.92
N ILE A 63 3.36 5.56 -5.96
CA ILE A 63 4.01 5.79 -4.68
C ILE A 63 2.94 5.60 -3.61
N GLY A 64 3.23 4.82 -2.57
CA GLY A 64 2.29 4.61 -1.51
C GLY A 64 2.95 4.20 -0.20
N ARG A 65 2.25 4.49 0.88
CA ARG A 65 2.52 3.94 2.21
C ARG A 65 1.32 3.12 2.63
N PHE A 66 1.57 1.92 3.13
CA PHE A 66 0.57 1.01 3.67
C PHE A 66 0.97 0.60 5.08
N LYS A 67 -0.01 0.50 6.00
CA LYS A 67 0.20 -0.06 7.33
C LYS A 67 -0.68 -1.27 7.53
N GLN A 68 -0.10 -2.38 8.00
CA GLN A 68 -0.83 -3.59 8.36
C GLN A 68 -0.74 -3.83 9.87
N SER A 69 -1.81 -3.50 10.57
CA SER A 69 -1.98 -3.83 11.98
C SER A 69 -2.13 -5.33 12.19
N GLN A 70 -1.95 -5.77 13.43
CA GLN A 70 -2.26 -7.13 13.83
C GLN A 70 -3.75 -7.41 13.71
N ARG A 71 -4.10 -8.55 13.10
CA ARG A 71 -5.47 -9.05 13.18
C ARG A 71 -5.71 -9.65 14.56
N ILE A 72 -6.95 -9.67 15.01
CA ILE A 72 -7.32 -10.15 16.35
C ILE A 72 -6.89 -11.61 16.65
N HIS A 73 -6.67 -12.43 15.62
CA HIS A 73 -6.18 -13.81 15.72
C HIS A 73 -4.65 -13.95 15.59
N GLU A 74 -3.93 -12.86 15.32
CA GLU A 74 -2.47 -12.82 15.20
C GLU A 74 -1.79 -12.53 16.54
N LEU A 75 -2.55 -12.40 17.64
CA LEU A 75 -2.02 -12.37 18.99
C LEU A 75 -1.57 -13.79 19.36
N ASN A 76 -0.26 -14.00 19.49
CA ASN A 76 0.32 -15.30 19.84
C ASN A 76 0.18 -15.60 21.33
N VAL A 77 -1.07 -15.81 21.76
CA VAL A 77 -1.40 -16.20 23.14
C VAL A 77 -0.66 -17.48 23.57
N GLN A 78 -0.33 -18.35 22.60
CA GLN A 78 0.38 -19.61 22.82
C GLN A 78 1.84 -19.41 23.28
N ASP A 79 2.46 -18.29 22.90
CA ASP A 79 3.84 -17.95 23.26
C ASP A 79 3.91 -17.01 24.48
N GLY A 80 2.78 -16.75 25.14
CA GLY A 80 2.68 -15.86 26.30
C GLY A 80 2.51 -14.38 25.97
N GLU A 81 2.35 -14.02 24.69
CA GLU A 81 2.07 -12.63 24.30
C GLU A 81 0.65 -12.23 24.69
N THR A 82 0.56 -11.13 25.44
CA THR A 82 -0.71 -10.58 25.95
C THR A 82 -1.06 -9.23 25.34
N ASP A 83 -0.11 -8.61 24.64
CA ASP A 83 -0.24 -7.29 24.02
C ASP A 83 -0.05 -7.37 22.49
N PHE A 84 -0.70 -6.48 21.75
CA PHE A 84 -0.50 -6.36 20.30
C PHE A 84 0.77 -5.54 19.98
N PHE A 85 1.47 -5.92 18.91
CA PHE A 85 2.61 -5.18 18.37
C PHE A 85 2.16 -4.04 17.45
N PRO A 86 2.96 -2.95 17.35
CA PRO A 86 2.68 -1.86 16.42
C PRO A 86 2.51 -2.35 14.97
N ALA A 87 1.64 -1.67 14.21
CA ALA A 87 1.40 -2.02 12.81
C ALA A 87 2.66 -1.91 11.94
N GLU A 88 2.93 -2.97 11.15
CA GLU A 88 4.02 -2.98 10.19
C GLU A 88 3.75 -1.94 9.11
N THR A 89 4.76 -1.14 8.78
CA THR A 89 4.66 -0.11 7.74
C THR A 89 5.43 -0.54 6.50
N SER A 90 4.79 -0.44 5.33
CA SER A 90 5.35 -0.73 4.02
C SER A 90 5.26 0.50 3.15
N GLU A 91 6.39 1.08 2.80
CA GLU A 91 6.50 2.14 1.80
C GLU A 91 6.94 1.55 0.47
N GLN A 92 6.29 1.95 -0.62
CA GLN A 92 6.53 1.42 -1.95
C GLN A 92 6.59 2.53 -2.98
N ILE A 93 7.57 2.40 -3.88
CA ILE A 93 7.68 3.19 -5.11
C ILE A 93 7.82 2.19 -6.25
N GLU A 94 7.00 2.33 -7.27
CA GLU A 94 7.02 1.52 -8.49
C GLU A 94 6.98 2.43 -9.71
N ALA A 95 7.84 2.16 -10.69
CA ALA A 95 7.85 2.81 -11.98
C ALA A 95 7.83 1.76 -13.10
N SER A 96 6.99 1.98 -14.11
CA SER A 96 6.82 1.10 -15.25
C SER A 96 6.92 1.91 -16.54
N TYR A 97 7.81 1.53 -17.44
CA TYR A 97 7.88 2.08 -18.78
C TYR A 97 7.45 1.02 -19.80
N GLU A 98 6.52 1.39 -20.67
CA GLU A 98 6.04 0.55 -21.76
C GLU A 98 6.22 1.25 -23.10
N ARG A 99 6.65 0.51 -24.12
CA ARG A 99 6.75 0.99 -25.50
C ARG A 99 6.33 -0.05 -26.52
N ILE A 100 5.53 0.37 -27.50
CA ILE A 100 5.24 -0.40 -28.71
C ILE A 100 6.26 -0.01 -29.80
N LEU A 101 7.06 -0.99 -30.24
CA LEU A 101 8.04 -0.83 -31.30
C LEU A 101 7.37 -0.85 -32.68
N VAL A 102 8.06 -0.38 -33.72
CA VAL A 102 7.54 -0.37 -35.11
C VAL A 102 7.19 -1.77 -35.60
N SER A 103 7.90 -2.80 -35.10
CA SER A 103 7.62 -4.22 -35.37
C SER A 103 6.36 -4.75 -34.71
N GLY A 104 5.63 -3.93 -33.93
CA GLY A 104 4.47 -4.36 -33.14
C GLY A 104 4.84 -5.02 -31.79
N VAL A 105 6.13 -5.25 -31.53
CA VAL A 105 6.61 -5.78 -30.24
C VAL A 105 6.37 -4.78 -29.12
N ARG A 106 5.84 -5.25 -27.99
CA ARG A 106 5.68 -4.46 -26.76
C ARG A 106 6.84 -4.76 -25.81
N LEU A 107 7.61 -3.74 -25.48
CA LEU A 107 8.64 -3.79 -24.45
C LEU A 107 8.09 -3.15 -23.16
N ARG A 108 8.31 -3.81 -22.02
CA ARG A 108 8.00 -3.27 -20.70
C ARG A 108 9.19 -3.45 -19.76
N ILE A 109 9.48 -2.41 -18.99
CA ILE A 109 10.52 -2.40 -17.95
C ILE A 109 9.88 -1.89 -16.67
N ASP A 110 10.02 -2.63 -15.59
CA ASP A 110 9.49 -2.27 -14.27
C ASP A 110 10.64 -2.15 -13.26
N ALA A 111 10.59 -1.13 -12.43
CA ALA A 111 11.48 -0.92 -11.31
C ALA A 111 10.66 -0.65 -10.05
N TYR A 112 11.04 -1.29 -8.95
CA TYR A 112 10.34 -1.10 -7.68
C TYR A 112 11.33 -1.00 -6.52
N HIS A 113 10.93 -0.25 -5.49
CA HIS A 113 11.60 -0.17 -4.22
C HIS A 113 10.57 -0.30 -3.10
N ARG A 114 10.87 -1.16 -2.11
CA ARG A 114 10.01 -1.38 -0.94
C ARG A 114 10.84 -1.26 0.31
N SER A 115 10.39 -0.41 1.24
CA SER A 115 10.95 -0.30 2.58
C SER A 115 9.91 -0.83 3.57
N LEU A 116 10.34 -1.71 4.46
CA LEU A 116 9.54 -2.26 5.55
C LEU A 116 10.11 -1.78 6.88
N SER A 117 9.24 -1.30 7.76
CA SER A 117 9.62 -0.86 9.11
C SER A 117 8.62 -1.38 10.14
N GLN A 118 9.06 -1.43 11.41
CA GLN A 118 8.29 -2.00 12.52
C GLN A 118 7.95 -3.49 12.31
N LEU A 119 8.85 -4.22 11.65
CA LEU A 119 8.72 -5.65 11.40
C LEU A 119 8.58 -6.42 12.71
N ARG A 120 7.60 -7.32 12.77
CA ARG A 120 7.37 -8.16 13.95
C ARG A 120 8.53 -9.14 14.15
N PRO A 121 8.90 -9.46 15.40
CA PRO A 121 9.76 -10.61 15.67
C PRO A 121 9.13 -11.87 15.09
N ARG A 122 9.90 -12.63 14.31
CA ARG A 122 9.50 -13.98 13.88
C ARG A 122 10.18 -14.97 14.81
N TYR A 123 9.39 -15.77 15.50
CA TYR A 123 9.88 -16.93 16.22
C TYR A 123 9.82 -18.13 15.27
N GLU A 124 10.95 -18.79 15.05
CA GLU A 124 11.08 -20.06 14.32
C GLU A 124 11.19 -21.21 15.32
#